data_AF-A0A1J8P9A2-F1
#
_entry.id   AF-A0A1J8P9A2-F1
#
_cell.length_a   1.000
_cell.length_b   1.000
_cell.length_c   1.000
_cell.angle_alpha   90.00
_cell.angle_beta   90.00
_cell.angle_gamma   90.00
#
_symmetry.space_group_name_H-M   'P 1'
#
loop_
_entity.id
_entity.type
_entity.pdbx_description
1 polymer ?
#
loop_
_entity_poly.entity_id
_entity_poly.type
_entity_poly.pdbx_seq_one_letter_code
_entity_poly.pdbx_strand_id
1 'polypeptide(L)'
;MPTPATLLHDQPIARRIDALLDLSRQHAEHFCSPGAWLARQRYTAVHPTSIVVMKCMDGRIHIPHATRTPLGIITPFRNLGGIFDLGWPYLGELLTDTVVDAAQAGRATLMLITYHFSRGNQGRGCAGFNCDTQAAKAHAYAIAEQAGKLFGHDHQQVYPLVCGFETDSDALIIHGKEGATLDVSDWVGRAPEGLSSQLNAICPDMPHDMQRDLLPLLEGNLAHVSELQGIERELDIEHREWVICIGRGFDFLHLPNTALIIGPYGPDLAVPIGTAATIIDANMRAGRIPDDGFMLLASTPYQHSGVDRARAELKSHFLSEFAEQVIRREHPALAQKMRRHTAVVHWPTRRLDRLD
;
A
#
# COMPACT_ATOMS: atom_id res chain seq x y z
N MET A 1 -17.41 14.94 13.40
CA MET A 1 -16.02 15.40 13.22
C MET A 1 -15.14 14.17 13.35
N PRO A 2 -14.32 13.79 12.36
CA PRO A 2 -13.37 12.71 12.57
C PRO A 2 -12.47 13.12 13.73
N THR A 3 -12.37 12.27 14.74
CA THR A 3 -11.46 12.46 15.87
C THR A 3 -10.04 12.54 15.29
N PRO A 4 -9.26 13.60 15.55
CA PRO A 4 -7.85 13.65 15.17
C PRO A 4 -7.16 12.30 15.43
N ALA A 5 -6.34 11.81 14.50
CA ALA A 5 -5.68 10.50 14.63
C ALA A 5 -4.97 10.36 15.99
N THR A 6 -4.37 11.44 16.49
CA THR A 6 -3.77 11.55 17.84
C THR A 6 -4.72 11.15 18.96
N LEU A 7 -5.98 11.61 18.91
CA LEU A 7 -6.99 11.28 19.90
C LEU A 7 -7.53 9.86 19.79
N LEU A 8 -7.33 9.17 18.65
CA LEU A 8 -7.69 7.76 18.47
C LEU A 8 -6.63 6.84 19.07
N HIS A 9 -5.34 7.11 18.84
CA HIS A 9 -4.25 6.25 19.30
C HIS A 9 -4.24 6.02 20.82
N ASP A 10 -4.66 7.02 21.60
CA ASP A 10 -4.67 6.97 23.06
C ASP A 10 -5.96 6.36 23.66
N GLN A 11 -6.94 5.99 22.83
CA GLN A 11 -8.18 5.37 23.33
C GLN A 11 -7.96 3.90 23.74
N PRO A 12 -8.81 3.35 24.63
CA PRO A 12 -8.81 1.92 24.91
C PRO A 12 -8.96 1.07 23.63
N ILE A 13 -8.29 -0.08 23.57
CA ILE A 13 -8.22 -0.94 22.38
C ILE A 13 -9.59 -1.26 21.77
N ALA A 14 -10.63 -1.48 22.60
CA ALA A 14 -11.99 -1.73 22.12
C ALA A 14 -12.56 -0.54 21.32
N ARG A 15 -12.36 0.69 21.81
CA ARG A 15 -12.82 1.90 21.11
C ARG A 15 -12.04 2.16 19.82
N ARG A 16 -10.74 1.85 19.82
CA ARG A 16 -9.91 1.91 18.61
C ARG A 16 -10.40 0.94 17.54
N ILE A 17 -10.69 -0.30 17.92
CA ILE A 17 -11.25 -1.32 17.03
C ILE A 17 -12.61 -0.89 16.47
N ASP A 18 -13.52 -0.44 17.33
CA ASP A 18 -14.85 0.03 16.91
C ASP A 18 -14.72 1.17 15.90
N ALA A 19 -13.89 2.17 16.18
CA ALA A 19 -13.65 3.29 15.28
C ALA A 19 -13.06 2.85 13.92
N LEU A 20 -12.18 1.85 13.91
CA LEU A 20 -11.59 1.31 12.68
C LEU A 20 -12.63 0.54 11.85
N LEU A 21 -13.49 -0.25 12.49
CA LEU A 21 -14.59 -0.94 11.82
C LEU A 21 -15.64 0.05 11.30
N ASP A 22 -15.89 1.13 12.03
CA ASP A 22 -16.76 2.23 11.60
C ASP A 22 -16.17 2.95 10.38
N LEU A 23 -14.86 3.19 10.39
CA LEU A 23 -14.14 3.75 9.24
C LEU A 23 -14.31 2.86 8.00
N SER A 24 -14.24 1.53 8.15
CA SER A 24 -14.49 0.60 7.05
C SER A 24 -15.90 0.74 6.48
N ARG A 25 -16.93 0.93 7.32
CA ARG A 25 -18.31 1.10 6.86
C ARG A 25 -18.51 2.43 6.14
N GLN A 26 -18.02 3.53 6.73
CA GLN A 26 -18.05 4.86 6.12
C GLN A 26 -17.32 4.89 4.78
N HIS A 27 -16.18 4.20 4.70
CA HIS A 27 -15.43 4.05 3.45
C HIS A 27 -16.28 3.33 2.38
N ALA A 28 -16.90 2.19 2.71
CA ALA A 28 -17.74 1.45 1.76
C ALA A 28 -18.95 2.28 1.29
N GLU A 29 -19.62 2.99 2.20
CA GLU A 29 -20.74 3.90 1.89
C GLU A 29 -20.31 5.03 0.96
N HIS A 30 -19.22 5.72 1.28
CA HIS A 30 -18.68 6.78 0.43
C HIS A 30 -18.25 6.23 -0.93
N PHE A 31 -17.52 5.11 -0.95
CA PHE A 31 -17.06 4.44 -2.16
C PHE A 31 -18.22 4.11 -3.08
N CYS A 32 -19.32 3.60 -2.53
CA CYS A 32 -20.52 3.23 -3.29
C CYS A 32 -21.45 4.41 -3.61
N SER A 33 -21.22 5.60 -3.05
CA SER A 33 -22.07 6.76 -3.33
C SER A 33 -22.09 7.09 -4.83
N PRO A 34 -23.25 7.50 -5.39
CA PRO A 34 -23.37 7.77 -6.83
C PRO A 34 -22.33 8.77 -7.35
N GLY A 35 -22.05 9.82 -6.56
CA GLY A 35 -21.06 10.84 -6.89
C GLY A 35 -19.63 10.29 -6.94
N ALA A 36 -19.21 9.54 -5.91
CA ALA A 36 -17.86 8.96 -5.88
C ALA A 36 -17.69 7.90 -6.97
N TRP A 37 -18.72 7.09 -7.24
CA TRP A 37 -18.70 6.12 -8.32
C TRP A 37 -18.54 6.79 -9.69
N LEU A 38 -19.37 7.80 -10.00
CA LEU A 38 -19.27 8.56 -11.26
C LEU A 38 -17.94 9.31 -11.39
N ALA A 39 -17.40 9.84 -10.29
CA ALA A 39 -16.09 10.48 -10.29
C ALA A 39 -14.97 9.51 -10.69
N ARG A 40 -15.00 8.27 -10.18
CA ARG A 40 -14.04 7.23 -10.60
C ARG A 40 -14.23 6.83 -12.07
N GLN A 41 -15.47 6.68 -12.54
CA GLN A 41 -15.72 6.39 -13.96
C GLN A 41 -15.18 7.50 -14.87
N ARG A 42 -15.42 8.76 -14.50
CA ARG A 42 -14.87 9.92 -15.23
C ARG A 42 -13.35 9.93 -15.22
N TYR A 43 -12.73 9.66 -14.06
CA TYR A 43 -11.28 9.57 -13.95
C TYR A 43 -10.73 8.50 -14.89
N THR A 44 -11.26 7.26 -14.83
CA THR A 44 -10.79 6.15 -15.67
C THR A 44 -11.06 6.38 -17.17
N ALA A 45 -12.10 7.12 -17.54
CA ALA A 45 -12.35 7.48 -18.93
C ALA A 45 -11.29 8.46 -19.49
N VAL A 46 -10.76 9.35 -18.65
CA VAL A 46 -9.68 10.29 -19.03
C VAL A 46 -8.30 9.65 -18.89
N HIS A 47 -8.14 8.81 -17.87
CA HIS A 47 -6.91 8.12 -17.50
C HIS A 47 -7.12 6.60 -17.51
N PRO A 48 -7.16 5.97 -18.69
CA PRO A 48 -7.46 4.56 -18.84
C PRO A 48 -6.35 3.62 -18.33
N THR A 49 -5.12 4.11 -18.15
CA THR A 49 -4.01 3.26 -17.67
C THR A 49 -4.34 2.60 -16.33
N SER A 50 -4.23 1.28 -16.28
CA SER A 50 -4.34 0.51 -15.04
C SER A 50 -3.10 0.74 -14.18
N ILE A 51 -3.27 1.21 -12.95
CA ILE A 51 -2.15 1.50 -12.05
C ILE A 51 -2.07 0.42 -10.97
N VAL A 52 -0.99 -0.37 -11.04
CA VAL A 52 -0.64 -1.38 -10.04
C VAL A 52 0.53 -0.85 -9.21
N VAL A 53 0.46 -0.97 -7.89
CA VAL A 53 1.52 -0.50 -6.98
C VAL A 53 1.99 -1.65 -6.11
N MET A 54 3.25 -2.03 -6.27
CA MET A 54 3.94 -3.00 -5.42
C MET A 54 4.72 -2.24 -4.35
N LYS A 55 4.35 -2.42 -3.07
CA LYS A 55 4.90 -1.61 -1.97
C LYS A 55 5.06 -2.36 -0.65
N CYS A 56 5.77 -1.71 0.28
CA CYS A 56 5.94 -2.22 1.64
C CYS A 56 4.61 -2.29 2.42
N MET A 57 4.57 -3.14 3.45
CA MET A 57 3.51 -3.17 4.46
C MET A 57 3.52 -1.95 5.40
N ASP A 58 4.62 -1.19 5.40
CA ASP A 58 4.82 0.03 6.19
C ASP A 58 3.65 1.01 6.07
N GLY A 59 3.11 1.43 7.22
CA GLY A 59 1.92 2.28 7.31
C GLY A 59 2.13 3.68 6.71
N ARG A 60 3.38 4.14 6.57
CA ARG A 60 3.73 5.46 6.02
C ARG A 60 3.61 5.52 4.49
N ILE A 61 3.73 4.38 3.80
CA ILE A 61 3.70 4.35 2.33
C ILE A 61 2.25 4.31 1.83
N HIS A 62 1.58 5.45 1.90
CA HIS A 62 0.22 5.60 1.39
C HIS A 62 0.19 6.33 0.04
N ILE A 63 0.52 5.63 -1.05
CA ILE A 63 0.54 6.22 -2.39
C ILE A 63 -0.72 7.04 -2.75
N PRO A 64 -1.98 6.53 -2.68
CA PRO A 64 -3.13 7.37 -3.05
C PRO A 64 -3.29 8.66 -2.23
N HIS A 65 -2.87 8.67 -0.96
CA HIS A 65 -2.90 9.85 -0.12
C HIS A 65 -1.79 10.82 -0.55
N ALA A 66 -0.56 10.31 -0.64
CA ALA A 66 0.62 11.07 -1.05
C ALA A 66 0.51 11.64 -2.48
N THR A 67 -0.26 11.00 -3.37
CA THR A 67 -0.49 11.45 -4.76
C THR A 67 -1.86 12.11 -4.94
N ARG A 68 -2.64 12.29 -3.86
CA ARG A 68 -4.03 12.84 -3.91
C ARG A 68 -4.94 12.12 -4.90
N THR A 69 -4.66 10.83 -5.15
CA THR A 69 -5.40 10.03 -6.11
C THR A 69 -6.66 9.47 -5.45
N PRO A 70 -7.83 9.56 -6.10
CA PRO A 70 -9.05 8.97 -5.57
C PRO A 70 -8.89 7.48 -5.23
N LEU A 71 -9.44 7.06 -4.10
CA LEU A 71 -9.41 5.66 -3.67
C LEU A 71 -10.12 4.77 -4.69
N GLY A 72 -9.52 3.62 -5.00
CA GLY A 72 -10.01 2.67 -6.01
C GLY A 72 -9.46 2.85 -7.42
N ILE A 73 -8.65 3.89 -7.67
CA ILE A 73 -7.89 4.02 -8.94
C ILE A 73 -6.63 3.17 -8.92
N ILE A 74 -5.89 3.21 -7.81
CA ILE A 74 -4.65 2.46 -7.61
C ILE A 74 -4.97 1.07 -7.06
N THR A 75 -4.38 0.03 -7.65
CA THR A 75 -4.45 -1.35 -7.16
C THR A 75 -3.18 -1.70 -6.37
N PRO A 76 -3.23 -1.75 -5.03
CA PRO A 76 -2.04 -2.00 -4.21
C PRO A 76 -1.78 -3.50 -3.98
N PHE A 77 -0.51 -3.86 -4.00
CA PHE A 77 0.05 -5.11 -3.49
C PHE A 77 1.03 -4.73 -2.38
N ARG A 78 0.85 -5.31 -1.19
CA ARG A 78 1.66 -4.99 0.00
C ARG A 78 2.32 -6.24 0.55
N ASN A 79 3.63 -6.18 0.76
CA ASN A 79 4.39 -7.21 1.47
C ASN A 79 5.50 -6.56 2.31
N LEU A 80 6.10 -7.29 3.27
CA LEU A 80 7.26 -6.79 4.01
C LEU A 80 8.34 -6.32 3.03
N GLY A 81 8.82 -5.09 3.23
CA GLY A 81 9.84 -4.46 2.40
C GLY A 81 9.44 -4.12 0.97
N GLY A 82 8.23 -4.48 0.53
CA GLY A 82 7.94 -4.54 -0.90
C GLY A 82 8.71 -5.69 -1.56
N ILE A 83 9.03 -6.73 -0.79
CA ILE A 83 9.70 -7.93 -1.29
C ILE A 83 8.65 -8.77 -2.03
N PHE A 84 8.87 -8.98 -3.32
CA PHE A 84 7.98 -9.77 -4.16
C PHE A 84 8.78 -10.69 -5.08
N ASP A 85 8.21 -11.83 -5.38
CA ASP A 85 8.68 -12.74 -6.40
C ASP A 85 7.51 -12.99 -7.36
N LEU A 86 7.60 -12.48 -8.58
CA LEU A 86 6.53 -12.59 -9.57
C LEU A 86 6.34 -14.03 -10.07
N GLY A 87 7.28 -14.93 -9.78
CA GLY A 87 7.15 -16.37 -9.99
C GLY A 87 6.42 -17.10 -8.85
N TRP A 88 6.14 -16.45 -7.72
CA TRP A 88 5.36 -17.06 -6.65
C TRP A 88 3.93 -17.37 -7.12
N PRO A 89 3.43 -18.62 -7.05
CA PRO A 89 2.20 -19.01 -7.75
C PRO A 89 1.00 -18.09 -7.48
N TYR A 90 0.70 -17.80 -6.20
CA TYR A 90 -0.47 -16.99 -5.89
C TYR A 90 -0.34 -15.52 -6.30
N LEU A 91 0.86 -14.93 -6.16
CA LEU A 91 1.08 -13.55 -6.59
C LEU A 91 1.12 -13.45 -8.12
N GLY A 92 1.84 -14.35 -8.77
CA GLY A 92 2.03 -14.40 -10.21
C GLY A 92 0.71 -14.58 -10.95
N GLU A 93 -0.15 -15.50 -10.52
CA GLU A 93 -1.50 -15.67 -11.07
C GLU A 93 -2.32 -14.38 -10.92
N LEU A 94 -2.41 -13.84 -9.70
CA LEU A 94 -3.21 -12.65 -9.43
C LEU A 94 -2.73 -11.41 -10.23
N LEU A 95 -1.41 -11.24 -10.38
CA LEU A 95 -0.83 -10.14 -11.14
C LEU A 95 -1.07 -10.33 -12.64
N THR A 96 -0.91 -11.57 -13.13
CA THR A 96 -1.18 -11.92 -14.53
C THR A 96 -2.64 -11.67 -14.88
N ASP A 97 -3.58 -12.14 -14.06
CA ASP A 97 -5.01 -11.89 -14.23
C ASP A 97 -5.29 -10.38 -14.26
N THR A 98 -4.70 -9.61 -13.34
CA THR A 98 -4.87 -8.14 -13.28
C THR A 98 -4.39 -7.45 -14.58
N VAL A 99 -3.25 -7.89 -15.13
CA VAL A 99 -2.69 -7.34 -16.39
C VAL A 99 -3.54 -7.77 -17.60
N VAL A 100 -3.96 -9.04 -17.64
CA VAL A 100 -4.78 -9.58 -18.73
C VAL A 100 -6.16 -8.92 -18.75
N ASP A 101 -6.80 -8.73 -17.61
CA ASP A 101 -8.08 -8.02 -17.48
C ASP A 101 -7.96 -6.56 -17.96
N ALA A 102 -6.83 -5.91 -17.67
CA ALA A 102 -6.55 -4.57 -18.19
C ALA A 102 -6.40 -4.59 -19.72
N ALA A 103 -5.61 -5.51 -20.26
CA ALA A 103 -5.39 -5.65 -21.70
C ALA A 103 -6.69 -5.96 -22.46
N GLN A 104 -7.52 -6.86 -21.96
CA GLN A 104 -8.83 -7.20 -22.54
C GLN A 104 -9.79 -5.99 -22.54
N ALA A 105 -9.65 -5.10 -21.57
CA ALA A 105 -10.38 -3.84 -21.52
C ALA A 105 -9.72 -2.72 -22.37
N GLY A 106 -8.69 -3.03 -23.17
CA GLY A 106 -7.97 -2.06 -24.00
C GLY A 106 -7.11 -1.08 -23.20
N ARG A 107 -6.72 -1.44 -21.97
CA ARG A 107 -5.95 -0.59 -21.06
C ARG A 107 -4.54 -1.14 -20.92
N ALA A 108 -3.57 -0.24 -20.99
CA ALA A 108 -2.19 -0.57 -20.63
C ALA A 108 -2.02 -0.57 -19.10
N THR A 109 -0.97 -1.20 -18.59
CA THR A 109 -0.69 -1.27 -17.15
C THR A 109 0.62 -0.56 -16.79
N LEU A 110 0.53 0.42 -15.91
CA LEU A 110 1.68 1.02 -15.25
C LEU A 110 1.90 0.31 -13.90
N MET A 111 3.03 -0.36 -13.76
CA MET A 111 3.39 -1.08 -12.55
C MET A 111 4.44 -0.28 -11.76
N LEU A 112 4.00 0.44 -10.73
CA LEU A 112 4.88 1.16 -9.83
C LEU A 112 5.48 0.19 -8.81
N ILE A 113 6.79 -0.01 -8.89
CA ILE A 113 7.54 -0.93 -8.03
C ILE A 113 8.34 -0.08 -7.04
N THR A 114 7.91 -0.09 -5.79
CA THR A 114 8.37 0.90 -4.81
C THR A 114 9.39 0.34 -3.83
N TYR A 115 10.40 1.14 -3.51
CA TYR A 115 11.19 1.03 -2.28
C TYR A 115 11.01 2.30 -1.45
N HIS A 116 11.35 2.27 -0.17
CA HIS A 116 11.25 3.45 0.67
C HIS A 116 12.43 3.61 1.63
N PHE A 117 12.66 4.85 2.05
CA PHE A 117 13.72 5.23 2.98
C PHE A 117 13.37 6.54 3.69
N SER A 118 14.09 6.83 4.76
CA SER A 118 14.03 8.09 5.50
C SER A 118 15.35 8.83 5.29
N ARG A 119 15.30 10.04 4.72
CA ARG A 119 16.49 10.84 4.43
C ARG A 119 17.09 11.43 5.72
N GLY A 120 16.26 11.81 6.68
CA GLY A 120 16.68 12.41 7.95
C GLY A 120 17.21 11.41 8.98
N ASN A 121 16.84 10.12 8.89
CA ASN A 121 17.41 9.09 9.76
C ASN A 121 17.34 7.71 9.10
N GLN A 122 18.51 7.15 8.78
CA GLN A 122 18.62 5.83 8.17
C GLN A 122 17.91 4.75 8.99
N GLY A 123 17.95 4.80 10.33
CA GLY A 123 17.29 3.83 11.21
C GLY A 123 15.76 3.82 11.13
N ARG A 124 15.15 4.79 10.43
CA ARG A 124 13.70 4.84 10.13
C ARG A 124 13.36 4.32 8.73
N GLY A 125 14.35 3.78 8.02
CA GLY A 125 14.20 3.20 6.69
C GLY A 125 13.42 1.88 6.70
N CYS A 126 13.50 1.15 5.59
CA CYS A 126 12.75 -0.09 5.43
C CYS A 126 13.23 -1.22 6.35
N ALA A 127 12.41 -1.61 7.33
CA ALA A 127 12.73 -2.73 8.22
C ALA A 127 12.92 -4.07 7.47
N GLY A 128 12.19 -4.29 6.38
CA GLY A 128 12.32 -5.49 5.54
C GLY A 128 13.70 -5.67 4.89
N PHE A 129 14.49 -4.60 4.81
CA PHE A 129 15.87 -4.59 4.33
C PHE A 129 16.86 -4.12 5.39
N ASN A 130 16.51 -4.22 6.68
CA ASN A 130 17.37 -3.75 7.78
C ASN A 130 17.83 -2.29 7.63
N CYS A 131 16.96 -1.43 7.10
CA CYS A 131 17.24 -0.03 6.79
C CYS A 131 18.33 0.20 5.72
N ASP A 132 18.67 -0.83 4.94
CA ASP A 132 19.54 -0.71 3.76
C ASP A 132 18.73 -0.22 2.55
N THR A 133 18.88 1.06 2.24
CA THR A 133 18.20 1.70 1.10
C THR A 133 18.69 1.15 -0.24
N GLN A 134 19.96 0.77 -0.36
CA GLN A 134 20.50 0.25 -1.61
C GLN A 134 20.01 -1.17 -1.85
N ALA A 135 19.94 -2.01 -0.82
CA ALA A 135 19.35 -3.34 -0.93
C ALA A 135 17.87 -3.28 -1.32
N ALA A 136 17.09 -2.38 -0.69
CA ALA A 136 15.69 -2.17 -1.04
C ALA A 136 15.51 -1.69 -2.49
N LYS A 137 16.31 -0.71 -2.92
CA LYS A 137 16.32 -0.20 -4.30
C LYS A 137 16.72 -1.30 -5.30
N ALA A 138 17.77 -2.06 -5.03
CA ALA A 138 18.23 -3.14 -5.90
C ALA A 138 17.15 -4.22 -6.07
N HIS A 139 16.42 -4.55 -5.01
CA HIS A 139 15.32 -5.49 -5.09
C HIS A 139 14.15 -4.98 -5.94
N ALA A 140 13.82 -3.68 -5.86
CA ALA A 140 12.82 -3.07 -6.73
C ALA A 140 13.19 -3.20 -8.23
N TYR A 141 14.47 -3.01 -8.59
CA TYR A 141 14.94 -3.27 -9.96
C TYR A 141 14.85 -4.74 -10.35
N ALA A 142 15.13 -5.67 -9.43
CA ALA A 142 14.98 -7.11 -9.70
C ALA A 142 13.53 -7.49 -9.99
N ILE A 143 12.55 -6.88 -9.31
CA ILE A 143 11.12 -7.07 -9.61
C ILE A 143 10.78 -6.47 -10.99
N ALA A 144 11.33 -5.30 -11.34
CA ALA A 144 11.13 -4.71 -12.67
C ALA A 144 11.67 -5.60 -13.79
N GLU A 145 12.81 -6.25 -13.58
CA GLU A 145 13.37 -7.24 -14.51
C GLU A 145 12.47 -8.50 -14.62
N GLN A 146 11.92 -8.99 -13.51
CA GLN A 146 10.93 -10.08 -13.54
C GLN A 146 9.68 -9.69 -14.33
N ALA A 147 9.18 -8.46 -14.15
CA ALA A 147 8.04 -7.95 -14.90
C ALA A 147 8.33 -7.89 -16.41
N GLY A 148 9.53 -7.45 -16.80
CA GLY A 148 9.98 -7.48 -18.20
C GLY A 148 10.06 -8.90 -18.78
N LYS A 149 10.52 -9.89 -17.99
CA LYS A 149 10.53 -11.31 -18.39
C LYS A 149 9.12 -11.88 -18.55
N LEU A 150 8.18 -11.47 -17.69
CA LEU A 150 6.82 -12.00 -17.67
C LEU A 150 5.91 -11.36 -18.73
N PHE A 151 6.02 -10.04 -18.92
CA PHE A 151 5.10 -9.25 -19.76
C PHE A 151 5.75 -8.66 -21.02
N GLY A 152 7.04 -8.88 -21.23
CA GLY A 152 7.79 -8.34 -22.37
C GLY A 152 8.54 -7.04 -22.06
N HIS A 153 9.47 -6.68 -22.95
CA HIS A 153 10.36 -5.52 -22.82
C HIS A 153 10.07 -4.41 -23.84
N ASP A 154 8.97 -4.51 -24.59
CA ASP A 154 8.55 -3.47 -25.55
C ASP A 154 7.85 -2.28 -24.89
N HIS A 155 7.50 -2.43 -23.60
CA HIS A 155 6.87 -1.45 -22.73
C HIS A 155 5.51 -0.92 -23.23
N GLN A 156 4.87 -1.60 -24.19
CA GLN A 156 3.61 -1.15 -24.77
C GLN A 156 2.42 -1.50 -23.87
N GLN A 157 2.37 -2.75 -23.41
CA GLN A 157 1.24 -3.24 -22.59
C GLN A 157 1.50 -3.07 -21.08
N VAL A 158 2.73 -3.31 -20.63
CA VAL A 158 3.13 -3.17 -19.23
C VAL A 158 4.40 -2.33 -19.14
N TYR A 159 4.38 -1.29 -18.32
CA TYR A 159 5.57 -0.50 -18.00
C TYR A 159 5.96 -0.70 -16.53
N PRO A 160 7.04 -1.45 -16.23
CA PRO A 160 7.55 -1.60 -14.87
C PRO A 160 8.38 -0.38 -14.49
N LEU A 161 7.82 0.50 -13.66
CA LEU A 161 8.46 1.73 -13.21
C LEU A 161 8.97 1.58 -11.78
N VAL A 162 10.28 1.67 -11.58
CA VAL A 162 10.87 1.72 -10.24
C VAL A 162 10.67 3.11 -9.65
N CYS A 163 10.14 3.16 -8.43
CA CYS A 163 9.88 4.39 -7.68
C CYS A 163 10.50 4.33 -6.28
N GLY A 164 11.23 5.37 -5.88
CA GLY A 164 11.53 5.62 -4.47
C GLY A 164 10.38 6.36 -3.80
N PHE A 165 10.17 6.10 -2.51
CA PHE A 165 9.29 6.88 -1.65
C PHE A 165 10.09 7.36 -0.43
N GLU A 166 10.33 8.67 -0.33
CA GLU A 166 11.03 9.25 0.81
C GLU A 166 10.02 9.58 1.92
N THR A 167 10.12 8.89 3.05
CA THR A 167 9.08 8.87 4.09
C THR A 167 9.05 10.11 4.96
N ASP A 168 10.09 10.94 4.96
CA ASP A 168 10.10 12.16 5.78
C ASP A 168 9.28 13.27 5.10
N SER A 169 9.37 13.39 3.77
CA SER A 169 8.63 14.40 2.99
C SER A 169 7.45 13.84 2.17
N ASP A 170 7.19 12.54 2.21
CA ASP A 170 6.25 11.82 1.34
C ASP A 170 6.52 11.99 -0.17
N ALA A 171 7.78 12.26 -0.55
CA ALA A 171 8.14 12.55 -1.94
C ALA A 171 8.41 11.28 -2.74
N LEU A 172 7.87 11.24 -3.96
CA LEU A 172 8.18 10.20 -4.94
C LEU A 172 9.48 10.52 -5.70
N ILE A 173 10.24 9.47 -6.00
CA ILE A 173 11.43 9.51 -6.84
C ILE A 173 11.22 8.55 -8.01
N ILE A 174 11.08 9.07 -9.21
CA ILE A 174 10.88 8.26 -10.43
C ILE A 174 12.23 7.89 -11.01
N HIS A 175 12.44 6.61 -11.30
CA HIS A 175 13.67 6.13 -11.92
C HIS A 175 13.44 5.91 -13.40
N GLY A 176 14.17 6.64 -14.23
CA GLY A 176 14.15 6.53 -15.67
C GLY A 176 15.33 5.72 -16.22
N LYS A 177 15.59 5.90 -17.52
CA LYS A 177 16.72 5.26 -18.21
C LYS A 177 18.07 5.81 -17.78
N GLU A 178 19.10 4.99 -17.95
CA GLU A 178 20.50 5.37 -17.76
C GLU A 178 20.81 5.98 -16.38
N GLY A 179 20.03 5.60 -15.36
CA GLY A 179 20.16 6.11 -14.00
C GLY A 179 19.59 7.51 -13.77
N ALA A 180 18.91 8.09 -14.76
CA ALA A 180 18.21 9.35 -14.60
C ALA A 180 17.08 9.21 -13.55
N THR A 181 16.87 10.27 -12.78
CA THR A 181 15.82 10.29 -11.75
C THR A 181 15.07 11.61 -11.77
N LEU A 182 13.82 11.57 -11.33
CA LEU A 182 12.99 12.74 -11.03
C LEU A 182 12.54 12.61 -9.57
N ASP A 183 13.18 13.34 -8.67
CA ASP A 183 12.75 13.50 -7.27
C ASP A 183 11.75 14.65 -7.19
N VAL A 184 10.51 14.37 -6.78
CA VAL A 184 9.44 15.37 -6.70
C VAL A 184 9.78 16.49 -5.70
N SER A 185 10.59 16.22 -4.67
CA SER A 185 10.97 17.24 -3.69
C SER A 185 11.82 18.37 -4.30
N ASP A 186 12.58 18.09 -5.36
CA ASP A 186 13.38 19.09 -6.08
C ASP A 186 12.52 20.08 -6.89
N TRP A 187 11.24 19.76 -7.09
CA TRP A 187 10.28 20.55 -7.86
C TRP A 187 9.43 21.49 -7.00
N VAL A 188 9.55 21.44 -5.68
CA VAL A 188 8.81 22.36 -4.82
C VAL A 188 9.20 23.81 -5.12
N GLY A 189 8.18 24.67 -5.29
CA GLY A 189 8.36 26.07 -5.70
C GLY A 189 8.64 26.27 -7.19
N ARG A 190 8.69 25.20 -8.00
CA ARG A 190 8.77 25.27 -9.47
C ARG A 190 7.39 25.18 -10.12
N ALA A 191 7.32 25.63 -11.37
CA ALA A 191 6.14 25.55 -12.19
C ALA A 191 5.86 24.07 -12.58
N PRO A 192 4.69 23.48 -12.24
CA PRO A 192 4.38 22.08 -12.50
C PRO A 192 4.45 21.68 -13.99
N GLU A 193 4.26 22.63 -14.90
CA GLU A 193 4.23 22.42 -16.35
C GLU A 193 5.52 21.78 -16.88
N GLY A 194 6.65 21.97 -16.18
CA GLY A 194 7.92 21.34 -16.53
C GLY A 194 7.99 19.84 -16.22
N LEU A 195 7.14 19.31 -15.32
CA LEU A 195 7.19 17.91 -14.89
C LEU A 195 6.95 16.94 -16.05
N SER A 196 6.02 17.26 -16.95
CA SER A 196 5.75 16.43 -18.13
C SER A 196 6.98 16.30 -19.02
N SER A 197 7.67 17.42 -19.28
CA SER A 197 8.89 17.42 -20.10
C SER A 197 10.02 16.63 -19.46
N GLN A 198 10.19 16.74 -18.13
CA GLN A 198 11.18 15.98 -17.40
C GLN A 198 10.86 14.48 -17.40
N LEU A 199 9.59 14.11 -17.18
CA LEU A 199 9.14 12.73 -17.19
C LEU A 199 9.43 12.07 -18.55
N ASN A 200 9.12 12.76 -19.65
CA ASN A 200 9.41 12.27 -21.00
C ASN A 200 10.93 12.12 -21.23
N ALA A 201 11.74 13.06 -20.72
CA ALA A 201 13.19 12.99 -20.84
C ALA A 201 13.79 11.78 -20.11
N ILE A 202 13.30 11.44 -18.91
CA ILE A 202 13.82 10.31 -18.13
C ILE A 202 13.22 8.96 -18.56
N CYS A 203 11.98 8.94 -19.08
CA CYS A 203 11.27 7.73 -19.51
C CYS A 203 10.82 7.83 -20.98
N PRO A 204 11.74 7.99 -21.94
CA PRO A 204 11.39 8.30 -23.35
C PRO A 204 10.70 7.14 -24.08
N ASP A 205 10.74 5.93 -23.53
CA ASP A 205 10.08 4.74 -24.07
C ASP A 205 8.75 4.42 -23.39
N MET A 206 8.33 5.22 -22.39
CA MET A 206 7.00 5.09 -21.81
C MET A 206 5.97 5.56 -22.83
N PRO A 207 4.94 4.77 -23.16
CA PRO A 207 3.87 5.20 -24.06
C PRO A 207 3.25 6.52 -23.60
N HIS A 208 2.93 7.40 -24.55
CA HIS A 208 2.42 8.74 -24.26
C HIS A 208 1.15 8.72 -23.39
N ASP A 209 0.25 7.76 -23.60
CA ASP A 209 -0.95 7.60 -22.77
C ASP A 209 -0.62 7.25 -21.31
N MET A 210 0.38 6.39 -21.07
CA MET A 210 0.84 6.09 -19.71
C MET A 210 1.52 7.29 -19.07
N GLN A 211 2.33 8.05 -19.82
CA GLN A 211 2.95 9.29 -19.32
C GLN A 211 1.88 10.30 -18.91
N ARG A 212 0.86 10.51 -19.75
CA ARG A 212 -0.28 11.38 -19.46
C ARG A 212 -1.00 10.94 -18.19
N ASP A 213 -1.16 9.63 -17.98
CA ASP A 213 -1.91 9.10 -16.84
C ASP A 213 -1.08 9.01 -15.54
N LEU A 214 0.25 8.99 -15.64
CA LEU A 214 1.18 9.12 -14.51
C LEU A 214 1.30 10.58 -14.03
N LEU A 215 1.21 11.55 -14.93
CA LEU A 215 1.42 12.96 -14.59
C LEU A 215 0.52 13.47 -13.44
N PRO A 216 -0.80 13.20 -13.39
CA PRO A 216 -1.65 13.61 -12.27
C PRO A 216 -1.20 13.06 -10.91
N LEU A 217 -0.56 11.87 -10.87
CA LEU A 217 -0.03 11.32 -9.63
C LEU A 217 1.20 12.11 -9.15
N LEU A 218 2.06 12.55 -10.08
CA LEU A 218 3.24 13.36 -9.78
C LEU A 218 2.85 14.78 -9.36
N GLU A 219 1.89 15.40 -10.05
CA GLU A 219 1.36 16.72 -9.70
C GLU A 219 0.67 16.69 -8.33
N GLY A 220 -0.15 15.66 -8.07
CA GLY A 220 -0.76 15.45 -6.77
C GLY A 220 0.28 15.24 -5.66
N ASN A 221 1.38 14.53 -5.96
CA ASN A 221 2.49 14.38 -5.03
C ASN A 221 3.26 15.67 -4.79
N LEU A 222 3.53 16.46 -5.83
CA LEU A 222 4.16 17.77 -5.69
C LEU A 222 3.31 18.69 -4.81
N ALA A 223 1.99 18.72 -5.02
CA ALA A 223 1.08 19.51 -4.19
C ALA A 223 1.09 19.04 -2.72
N HIS A 224 1.09 17.72 -2.49
CA HIS A 224 1.20 17.13 -1.15
C HIS A 224 2.51 17.51 -0.45
N VAL A 225 3.64 17.28 -1.10
CA VAL A 225 4.97 17.61 -0.58
C VAL A 225 5.10 19.10 -0.31
N SER A 226 4.55 19.96 -1.18
CA SER A 226 4.58 21.42 -1.01
C SER A 226 3.79 21.88 0.23
N GLU A 227 2.65 21.26 0.52
CA GLU A 227 1.85 21.56 1.73
C GLU A 227 2.54 21.09 3.01
N LEU A 228 3.37 20.06 2.93
CA LEU A 228 4.14 19.57 4.08
C LEU A 228 5.39 20.41 4.40
N GLN A 229 5.83 21.28 3.48
CA GLN A 229 6.99 22.13 3.74
C GLN A 229 6.73 23.11 4.89
N GLY A 230 7.61 23.12 5.88
CA GLY A 230 7.55 24.03 7.03
C GLY A 230 6.65 23.55 8.18
N ILE A 231 6.05 22.36 8.09
CA ILE A 231 5.32 21.74 9.19
C ILE A 231 6.28 20.85 10.00
N GLU A 232 6.48 21.15 11.29
CA GLU A 232 7.22 20.26 12.20
C GLU A 232 6.43 18.97 12.44
N ARG A 233 6.88 17.87 11.84
CA ARG A 233 6.33 16.51 12.02
C ARG A 233 7.17 15.70 13.01
N GLU A 234 7.14 16.00 14.31
CA GLU A 234 7.79 15.08 15.27
C GLU A 234 7.03 13.74 15.38
N LEU A 235 5.71 13.76 15.24
CA LEU A 235 4.84 12.62 15.59
C LEU A 235 4.45 11.72 14.40
N ASP A 236 4.66 12.17 13.16
CA ASP A 236 4.21 11.47 11.94
C ASP A 236 5.32 10.62 11.27
N ILE A 237 6.57 10.79 11.71
CA ILE A 237 7.73 10.09 11.13
C ILE A 237 7.98 8.73 11.81
N GLU A 238 7.46 8.52 13.02
CA GLU A 238 7.64 7.29 13.80
C GLU A 238 6.46 6.31 13.65
N HIS A 239 6.78 5.01 13.62
CA HIS A 239 5.82 3.91 13.64
C HIS A 239 4.89 3.98 14.88
N ARG A 240 3.57 4.00 14.66
CA ARG A 240 2.51 3.96 15.70
C ARG A 240 1.41 2.95 15.38
N GLU A 241 1.70 2.01 14.49
CA GLU A 241 0.76 0.98 14.09
C GLU A 241 0.38 0.14 15.32
N TRP A 242 -0.91 -0.17 15.42
CA TRP A 242 -1.51 -0.99 16.49
C TRP A 242 -2.43 -2.08 15.90
N VAL A 243 -2.40 -2.26 14.58
CA VAL A 243 -3.20 -3.22 13.83
C VAL A 243 -2.29 -4.02 12.91
N ILE A 244 -2.45 -5.33 12.92
CA ILE A 244 -1.86 -6.24 11.93
C ILE A 244 -2.99 -6.71 11.02
N CYS A 245 -2.88 -6.41 9.73
CA CYS A 245 -3.83 -6.80 8.71
C CYS A 245 -3.24 -7.91 7.83
N ILE A 246 -3.90 -9.06 7.75
CA ILE A 246 -3.43 -10.20 6.93
C ILE A 246 -4.43 -10.46 5.80
N GLY A 247 -3.92 -10.56 4.57
CA GLY A 247 -4.74 -10.78 3.39
C GLY A 247 -4.90 -9.51 2.55
N ARG A 248 -6.13 -9.17 2.15
CA ARG A 248 -6.42 -8.10 1.19
C ARG A 248 -7.73 -7.36 1.49
N GLY A 249 -7.89 -6.20 0.82
CA GLY A 249 -9.08 -5.35 0.85
C GLY A 249 -9.19 -4.46 2.08
N PHE A 250 -8.05 -3.93 2.49
CA PHE A 250 -7.92 -2.93 3.54
C PHE A 250 -7.84 -1.51 2.97
N ASP A 251 -8.51 -1.25 1.84
CA ASP A 251 -8.46 0.05 1.13
C ASP A 251 -8.97 1.20 1.99
N PHE A 252 -9.78 0.90 3.01
CA PHE A 252 -10.28 1.86 3.99
C PHE A 252 -9.21 2.31 5.00
N LEU A 253 -8.10 1.57 5.16
CA LEU A 253 -7.00 1.93 6.05
C LEU A 253 -6.09 2.95 5.36
N HIS A 254 -6.62 4.16 5.24
CA HIS A 254 -5.94 5.30 4.64
C HIS A 254 -5.32 6.26 5.64
N LEU A 255 -5.44 5.95 6.94
CA LEU A 255 -4.82 6.69 8.01
C LEU A 255 -3.35 6.22 8.14
N PRO A 256 -2.36 7.12 7.98
CA PRO A 256 -0.97 6.80 8.25
C PRO A 256 -0.77 6.23 9.65
N ASN A 257 0.30 5.46 9.85
CA ASN A 257 0.71 4.95 11.16
C ASN A 257 -0.37 4.17 11.93
N THR A 258 -1.35 3.58 11.25
CA THR A 258 -2.45 2.81 11.88
C THR A 258 -2.24 1.31 11.83
N ALA A 259 -1.86 0.79 10.66
CA ALA A 259 -1.84 -0.65 10.40
C ALA A 259 -0.65 -1.10 9.56
N LEU A 260 -0.14 -2.30 9.87
CA LEU A 260 0.81 -3.05 9.06
C LEU A 260 0.01 -4.05 8.21
N ILE A 261 0.06 -3.91 6.88
CA ILE A 261 -0.76 -4.72 5.96
C ILE A 261 0.09 -5.73 5.21
N ILE A 262 -0.10 -7.01 5.52
CA ILE A 262 0.65 -8.14 4.97
C ILE A 262 -0.24 -8.90 3.99
N GLY A 263 0.12 -8.86 2.72
CA GLY A 263 -0.47 -9.71 1.70
C GLY A 263 0.20 -11.10 1.65
N PRO A 264 -0.54 -12.16 1.28
CA PRO A 264 -0.03 -13.54 1.23
C PRO A 264 0.76 -13.78 -0.08
N TYR A 265 1.77 -12.95 -0.32
CA TYR A 265 2.49 -12.87 -1.61
C TYR A 265 3.88 -13.50 -1.61
N GLY A 266 4.28 -14.14 -0.51
CA GLY A 266 5.55 -14.84 -0.39
C GLY A 266 5.38 -16.27 0.14
N PRO A 267 6.39 -17.14 -0.07
CA PRO A 267 6.37 -18.52 0.41
C PRO A 267 6.45 -18.62 1.94
N ASP A 268 7.09 -17.64 2.59
CA ASP A 268 7.19 -17.56 4.05
C ASP A 268 6.36 -16.38 4.57
N LEU A 269 5.11 -16.67 4.91
CA LEU A 269 4.20 -15.70 5.50
C LEU A 269 4.48 -15.49 7.00
N ALA A 270 5.27 -16.34 7.67
CA ALA A 270 5.55 -16.21 9.10
C ALA A 270 6.50 -15.03 9.37
N VAL A 271 7.54 -14.86 8.57
CA VAL A 271 8.51 -13.75 8.69
C VAL A 271 7.86 -12.36 8.71
N PRO A 272 7.00 -11.97 7.73
CA PRO A 272 6.35 -10.67 7.77
C PRO A 272 5.41 -10.52 8.98
N ILE A 273 4.74 -11.59 9.41
CA ILE A 273 3.86 -11.58 10.58
C ILE A 273 4.66 -11.36 11.87
N GLY A 274 5.76 -12.10 12.06
CA GLY A 274 6.66 -11.94 13.20
C GLY A 274 7.31 -10.55 13.24
N THR A 275 7.71 -10.04 12.07
CA THR A 275 8.25 -8.67 11.95
C THR A 275 7.21 -7.64 12.36
N ALA A 276 5.96 -7.79 11.91
CA ALA A 276 4.88 -6.88 12.32
C ALA A 276 4.62 -6.96 13.82
N ALA A 277 4.57 -8.16 14.41
CA ALA A 277 4.45 -8.36 15.85
C ALA A 277 5.59 -7.69 16.64
N THR A 278 6.83 -7.80 16.15
CA THR A 278 7.99 -7.10 16.71
C THR A 278 7.81 -5.58 16.69
N ILE A 279 7.30 -5.01 15.60
CA ILE A 279 7.03 -3.57 15.49
C ILE A 279 5.96 -3.15 16.52
N ILE A 280 4.85 -3.89 16.63
CA ILE A 280 3.79 -3.60 17.61
C ILE A 280 4.34 -3.64 19.05
N ASP A 281 5.09 -4.70 19.40
CA ASP A 281 5.70 -4.86 20.73
C ASP A 281 6.67 -3.71 21.05
N ALA A 282 7.51 -3.33 20.07
CA ALA A 282 8.42 -2.19 20.21
C ALA A 282 7.66 -0.85 20.36
N ASN A 283 6.54 -0.67 19.67
CA ASN A 283 5.69 0.51 19.83
C ASN A 283 5.12 0.60 21.25
N MET A 284 4.61 -0.51 21.81
CA MET A 284 4.09 -0.58 23.19
C MET A 284 5.18 -0.30 24.23
N ARG A 285 6.35 -0.96 24.10
CA ARG A 285 7.47 -0.77 25.05
C ARG A 285 8.03 0.64 25.05
N ALA A 286 8.03 1.30 23.89
CA ALA A 286 8.45 2.68 23.76
C ALA A 286 7.38 3.70 24.20
N GLY A 287 6.18 3.24 24.60
CA GLY A 287 5.06 4.12 24.96
C GLY A 287 4.46 4.88 23.77
N ARG A 288 4.74 4.44 22.53
CA ARG A 288 4.21 5.06 21.30
C ARG A 288 2.75 4.72 21.04
N ILE A 289 2.29 3.58 21.57
CA ILE A 289 0.89 3.18 21.65
C ILE A 289 0.59 2.63 23.06
N PRO A 290 -0.66 2.70 23.55
CA PRO A 290 -1.03 2.12 24.83
C PRO A 290 -0.75 0.61 24.91
N ASP A 291 -0.34 0.14 26.10
CA ASP A 291 -0.05 -1.28 26.37
C ASP A 291 -1.29 -2.10 26.78
N ASP A 292 -2.41 -1.88 26.10
CA ASP A 292 -3.73 -2.47 26.35
C ASP A 292 -4.18 -3.45 25.25
N GLY A 293 -3.36 -3.63 24.21
CA GLY A 293 -3.53 -4.62 23.16
C GLY A 293 -3.47 -4.06 21.74
N PHE A 294 -3.67 -4.96 20.80
CA PHE A 294 -3.59 -4.68 19.37
C PHE A 294 -4.63 -5.52 18.62
N MET A 295 -4.98 -5.09 17.41
CA MET A 295 -5.93 -5.81 16.55
C MET A 295 -5.19 -6.70 15.55
N LEU A 296 -5.62 -7.96 15.43
CA LEU A 296 -5.30 -8.81 14.28
C LEU A 296 -6.55 -8.91 13.41
N LEU A 297 -6.51 -8.38 12.19
CA LEU A 297 -7.62 -8.42 11.24
C LEU A 297 -7.23 -9.22 9.99
N ALA A 298 -7.84 -10.38 9.79
CA ALA A 298 -7.68 -11.16 8.56
C ALA A 298 -8.86 -10.91 7.60
N SER A 299 -8.57 -10.64 6.33
CA SER A 299 -9.60 -10.42 5.31
C SER A 299 -9.20 -10.92 3.93
N THR A 300 -10.15 -11.50 3.20
CA THR A 300 -9.98 -11.92 1.80
C THR A 300 -11.08 -11.32 0.92
N PRO A 301 -10.74 -10.75 -0.25
CA PRO A 301 -11.70 -10.22 -1.19
C PRO A 301 -12.43 -11.33 -1.94
N TYR A 302 -13.70 -11.07 -2.25
CA TYR A 302 -14.49 -11.84 -3.21
C TYR A 302 -15.20 -10.88 -4.17
N GLN A 303 -15.46 -11.34 -5.39
CA GLN A 303 -16.22 -10.59 -6.40
C GLN A 303 -17.68 -11.05 -6.47
N HIS A 304 -17.91 -12.37 -6.39
CA HIS A 304 -19.24 -12.96 -6.61
C HIS A 304 -19.73 -13.70 -5.37
N SER A 305 -21.03 -13.59 -5.09
CA SER A 305 -21.67 -14.44 -4.07
C SER A 305 -21.60 -15.92 -4.44
N GLY A 306 -21.78 -16.81 -3.45
CA GLY A 306 -21.71 -18.25 -3.64
C GLY A 306 -20.29 -18.79 -3.43
N VAL A 307 -19.77 -19.55 -4.40
CA VAL A 307 -18.49 -20.28 -4.26
C VAL A 307 -17.30 -19.35 -3.99
N ASP A 308 -17.25 -18.18 -4.65
CA ASP A 308 -16.14 -17.24 -4.48
C ASP A 308 -16.13 -16.63 -3.07
N ARG A 309 -17.29 -16.22 -2.55
CA ARG A 309 -17.43 -15.82 -1.14
C ARG A 309 -17.04 -16.96 -0.18
N ALA A 310 -17.55 -18.18 -0.38
CA ALA A 310 -17.22 -19.31 0.49
C ALA A 310 -15.70 -19.60 0.52
N ARG A 311 -15.02 -19.50 -0.63
CA ARG A 311 -13.56 -19.60 -0.73
C ARG A 311 -12.86 -18.46 0.03
N ALA A 312 -13.36 -17.23 -0.06
CA ALA A 312 -12.81 -16.09 0.68
C ALA A 312 -12.97 -16.26 2.20
N GLU A 313 -14.08 -16.83 2.67
CA GLU A 313 -14.30 -17.14 4.08
C GLU A 313 -13.28 -18.17 4.58
N LEU A 314 -13.13 -19.31 3.88
CA LEU A 314 -12.12 -20.33 4.21
C LEU A 314 -10.70 -19.76 4.27
N LYS A 315 -10.33 -18.94 3.28
CA LYS A 315 -9.01 -18.30 3.24
C LYS A 315 -8.81 -17.32 4.39
N SER A 316 -9.83 -16.55 4.75
CA SER A 316 -9.74 -15.58 5.84
C SER A 316 -9.60 -16.26 7.20
N HIS A 317 -10.32 -17.36 7.44
CA HIS A 317 -10.13 -18.19 8.63
C HIS A 317 -8.71 -18.75 8.70
N PHE A 318 -8.22 -19.36 7.61
CA PHE A 318 -6.85 -19.89 7.55
C PHE A 318 -5.80 -18.82 7.88
N LEU A 319 -5.90 -17.64 7.24
CA LEU A 319 -4.96 -16.54 7.48
C LEU A 319 -5.01 -16.03 8.93
N SER A 320 -6.23 -15.94 9.51
CA SER A 320 -6.45 -15.53 10.90
C SER A 320 -5.79 -16.49 11.88
N GLU A 321 -6.03 -17.79 11.72
CA GLU A 321 -5.49 -18.85 12.58
C GLU A 321 -3.97 -18.99 12.43
N PHE A 322 -3.48 -18.95 11.20
CA PHE A 322 -2.05 -19.03 10.91
C PHE A 322 -1.30 -17.86 11.56
N ALA A 323 -1.79 -16.63 11.39
CA ALA A 323 -1.17 -15.46 11.99
C ALA A 323 -1.18 -15.49 13.51
N GLU A 324 -2.30 -15.89 14.11
CA GLU A 324 -2.39 -16.10 15.57
C GLU A 324 -1.35 -17.11 16.07
N GLN A 325 -1.16 -18.23 15.37
CA GLN A 325 -0.18 -19.26 15.74
C GLN A 325 1.25 -18.74 15.66
N VAL A 326 1.60 -18.01 14.59
CA VAL A 326 2.92 -17.39 14.43
C VAL A 326 3.19 -16.41 15.58
N ILE A 327 2.24 -15.50 15.87
CA ILE A 327 2.40 -14.50 16.94
C ILE A 327 2.50 -15.20 18.31
N ARG A 328 1.69 -16.23 18.58
CA ARG A 328 1.76 -16.99 19.84
C ARG A 328 3.12 -17.67 20.03
N ARG A 329 3.71 -18.20 18.97
CA ARG A 329 5.01 -18.87 18.99
C ARG A 329 6.14 -17.89 19.24
N GLU A 330 6.15 -16.77 18.53
CA GLU A 330 7.28 -15.83 18.50
C GLU A 330 7.17 -14.73 19.57
N HIS A 331 5.95 -14.31 19.90
CA HIS A 331 5.66 -13.23 20.84
C HIS A 331 4.53 -13.63 21.83
N PRO A 332 4.75 -14.63 22.71
CA PRO A 332 3.70 -15.18 23.55
C PRO A 332 3.04 -14.18 24.50
N ALA A 333 3.82 -13.21 25.04
CA ALA A 333 3.28 -12.16 25.90
C ALA A 333 2.40 -11.17 25.12
N LEU A 334 2.81 -10.79 23.90
CA LEU A 334 2.02 -9.93 23.03
C LEU A 334 0.72 -10.63 22.60
N ALA A 335 0.78 -11.93 22.29
CA ALA A 335 -0.36 -12.73 21.86
C ALA A 335 -1.52 -12.72 22.88
N GLN A 336 -1.23 -12.58 24.19
CA GLN A 336 -2.26 -12.48 25.23
C GLN A 336 -3.07 -11.18 25.15
N LYS A 337 -2.52 -10.13 24.50
CA LYS A 337 -3.16 -8.82 24.32
C LYS A 337 -3.82 -8.69 22.94
N MET A 338 -3.75 -9.71 22.11
CA MET A 338 -4.29 -9.71 20.74
C MET A 338 -5.83 -9.76 20.74
N ARG A 339 -6.44 -8.91 19.91
CA ARG A 339 -7.87 -8.95 19.59
C ARG A 339 -8.05 -9.39 18.14
N ARG A 340 -8.43 -10.66 17.95
CA ARG A 340 -8.57 -11.28 16.62
C ARG A 340 -9.94 -11.00 16.03
N HIS A 341 -9.95 -10.60 14.76
CA HIS A 341 -11.13 -10.43 13.93
C HIS A 341 -10.90 -11.09 12.57
N THR A 342 -11.92 -11.77 12.07
CA THR A 342 -11.91 -12.39 10.73
C THR A 342 -13.04 -11.79 9.92
N ALA A 343 -12.76 -11.42 8.68
CA ALA A 343 -13.73 -10.83 7.78
C ALA A 343 -13.53 -11.32 6.34
N VAL A 344 -14.50 -11.03 5.49
CA VAL A 344 -14.36 -11.03 4.04
C VAL A 344 -14.73 -9.65 3.51
N VAL A 345 -14.24 -9.30 2.32
CA VAL A 345 -14.55 -8.01 1.71
C VAL A 345 -15.13 -8.20 0.32
N HIS A 346 -16.32 -7.66 0.10
CA HIS A 346 -16.90 -7.64 -1.23
C HIS A 346 -16.16 -6.60 -2.07
N TRP A 347 -15.36 -7.07 -3.03
CA TRP A 347 -14.48 -6.19 -3.80
C TRP A 347 -15.28 -5.08 -4.50
N PRO A 348 -16.34 -5.32 -5.29
CA PRO A 348 -17.06 -4.26 -6.00
C PRO A 348 -17.58 -3.11 -5.10
N THR A 349 -17.98 -3.41 -3.86
CA THR A 349 -18.55 -2.41 -2.94
C THR A 349 -17.62 -2.00 -1.80
N ARG A 350 -16.44 -2.63 -1.69
CA ARG A 350 -15.50 -2.48 -0.57
C ARG A 350 -16.12 -2.71 0.81
N ARG A 351 -17.24 -3.45 0.87
CA ARG A 351 -17.93 -3.74 2.13
C ARG A 351 -17.21 -4.86 2.85
N LEU A 352 -16.78 -4.61 4.08
CA LEU A 352 -16.17 -5.58 4.97
C LEU A 352 -17.28 -6.26 5.79
N ASP A 353 -17.44 -7.56 5.62
CA ASP A 353 -18.40 -8.39 6.35
C ASP A 353 -17.63 -9.28 7.34
N ARG A 354 -17.92 -9.12 8.63
CA ARG A 354 -17.31 -9.90 9.72
C ARG A 354 -17.80 -11.34 9.73
N LEU A 355 -16.93 -12.27 10.11
CA LEU A 355 -17.20 -13.72 10.22
C LEU A 355 -17.20 -14.23 11.66
N ASP A 356 -16.99 -13.34 12.62
CA ASP A 356 -16.89 -13.61 14.05
C ASP A 356 -18.15 -13.25 14.84
#